data_AF-A0A8I1NQ39-F1
#
_entry.id   AF-A0A8I1NQ39-F1
#
_cell.length_a   1.000
_cell.length_b   1.000
_cell.length_c   1.000
_cell.angle_alpha   90.00
_cell.angle_beta   90.00
_cell.angle_gamma   90.00
#
_symmetry.space_group_name_H-M   'P 1'
#
loop_
_entity.id
_entity.type
_entity.pdbx_description
1 polymer ?
#
loop_
_entity_poly.entity_id
_entity_poly.type
_entity_poly.pdbx_seq_one_letter_code
_entity_poly.pdbx_strand_id
1 'polypeptide(L)' 'MTRSDSHPSSDAFDYMIIGGGSAGCLFASRLSRAPVTRVLLLGAGRKDD' A
#
# COMPACT_ATOMS: atom_id res chain seq x y z
N MET A 1 24.58 24.94 4.56
CA MET A 1 23.14 25.17 4.83
C MET A 1 22.32 24.36 3.83
N THR A 2 22.25 23.03 4.00
CA THR A 2 21.41 22.17 3.17
C THR A 2 20.00 22.17 3.77
N ARG A 3 19.10 22.96 3.20
CA ARG A 3 17.67 22.85 3.54
C ARG A 3 17.22 21.47 3.06
N SER A 4 16.95 20.60 4.03
CA SER A 4 16.33 19.29 3.78
C SER A 4 14.89 19.57 3.37
N ASP A 5 14.59 19.52 2.07
CA ASP A 5 13.24 19.59 1.56
C ASP A 5 12.49 18.34 2.02
N SER A 6 11.88 18.42 3.21
CA SER A 6 10.91 17.46 3.69
C SER A 6 9.65 17.57 2.82
N HIS A 7 9.67 16.95 1.65
CA HIS A 7 8.44 16.63 0.95
C HIS A 7 7.65 15.72 1.89
N PRO A 8 6.43 16.08 2.33
CA PRO A 8 5.55 15.08 2.91
C PRO A 8 5.37 14.03 1.81
N SER A 9 5.98 12.86 1.98
CA SER A 9 5.91 11.78 1.01
C SER A 9 4.45 11.37 0.88
N SER A 10 3.76 11.93 -0.10
CA SER A 10 2.37 11.63 -0.44
C SER A 10 2.17 10.15 -0.77
N ASP A 11 3.27 9.40 -0.94
CA ASP A 11 3.34 7.95 -1.16
C ASP A 11 3.33 7.08 0.12
N ALA A 12 3.16 7.64 1.32
CA ALA A 12 3.04 6.80 2.51
C ALA A 12 1.74 5.97 2.47
N PHE A 13 1.81 4.68 2.77
CA PHE A 13 0.63 3.84 3.00
C PHE A 13 0.52 3.53 4.49
N ASP A 14 -0.70 3.39 4.99
CA ASP A 14 -0.95 3.02 6.38
C ASP A 14 -0.82 1.50 6.57
N TYR A 15 -1.13 0.74 5.52
CA TYR A 15 -1.04 -0.72 5.51
C TYR A 15 -0.46 -1.25 4.21
N MET A 16 0.38 -2.28 4.32
CA MET A 16 0.96 -3.03 3.21
C MET A 16 0.56 -4.50 3.32
N ILE A 17 -0.15 -5.01 2.31
CA ILE A 17 -0.59 -6.40 2.23
C ILE A 17 0.21 -7.09 1.12
N ILE A 18 0.95 -8.14 1.49
CA ILE A 18 1.70 -8.97 0.54
C ILE A 18 0.90 -10.23 0.23
N GLY A 19 0.53 -10.41 -1.04
CA GLY A 19 -0.24 -11.55 -1.53
C GLY A 19 -1.70 -11.21 -1.84
N GLY A 20 -2.07 -11.27 -3.12
CA GLY A 20 -3.43 -11.02 -3.63
C GLY A 20 -4.38 -12.24 -3.56
N GLY A 21 -4.16 -13.15 -2.60
CA GLY A 21 -5.05 -14.30 -2.39
C GLY A 21 -6.36 -13.92 -1.67
N SER A 22 -7.22 -14.90 -1.40
CA SER A 22 -8.55 -14.70 -0.79
C SER A 22 -8.50 -13.89 0.50
N ALA A 23 -7.53 -14.17 1.38
CA ALA A 23 -7.33 -13.44 2.63
C ALA A 23 -6.86 -12.00 2.37
N GLY A 24 -5.91 -11.80 1.45
CA GLY A 24 -5.36 -10.48 1.11
C GLY A 24 -6.42 -9.54 0.55
N CYS A 25 -7.28 -10.02 -0.36
CA CYS A 25 -8.41 -9.26 -0.88
C CYS A 25 -9.43 -8.90 0.21
N LEU A 26 -9.73 -9.82 1.12
CA LEU A 26 -10.63 -9.58 2.25
C LEU A 26 -10.10 -8.50 3.20
N PHE A 27 -8.81 -8.55 3.55
CA PHE A 27 -8.16 -7.53 4.37
C PHE A 27 -8.13 -6.18 3.67
N ALA A 28 -7.73 -6.15 2.39
CA ALA A 28 -7.69 -4.92 1.60
C ALA A 28 -9.07 -4.26 1.56
N SER A 29 -10.12 -5.03 1.26
CA SER A 29 -11.49 -4.52 1.17
C SER A 29 -12.09 -4.05 2.49
N ARG A 30 -11.61 -4.58 3.63
CA ARG A 30 -12.05 -4.13 4.96
C ARG A 30 -11.33 -2.85 5.38
N LEU A 31 -10.01 -2.81 5.20
CA LEU A 31 -9.17 -1.68 5.60
C LEU A 31 -9.43 -0.44 4.73
N SER A 32 -9.70 -0.62 3.43
CA SER A 32 -9.96 0.48 2.50
C SER A 32 -11.34 1.15 2.65
N ARG A 33 -12.24 0.62 3.49
CA ARG A 33 -13.52 1.28 3.79
C ARG A 33 -13.37 2.50 4.70
N ALA A 34 -12.26 2.63 5.42
CA ALA A 34 -11.98 3.79 6.23
C ALA A 34 -11.45 4.93 5.33
N PRO A 35 -12.06 6.13 5.34
CA PRO A 35 -11.71 7.23 4.43
C PRO A 35 -10.31 7.81 4.67
N VAL A 36 -9.71 7.50 5.82
CA VAL A 36 -8.38 7.96 6.21
C VAL A 36 -7.28 6.93 5.95
N THR A 37 -7.62 5.76 5.39
CA THR A 37 -6.71 4.61 5.32
C THR A 37 -6.28 4.32 3.89
N ARG A 38 -4.99 4.42 3.63
CA ARG A 38 -4.34 4.06 2.37
C ARG A 38 -3.72 2.68 2.48
N VAL A 39 -4.18 1.76 1.62
CA VAL A 39 -3.76 0.35 1.62
C VAL A 39 -3.04 0.03 0.32
N LEU A 40 -1.82 -0.50 0.43
CA LEU A 40 -1.07 -1.07 -0.69
C LEU A 40 -1.23 -2.59 -0.70
N LEU A 41 -1.80 -3.14 -1.76
CA LEU A 41 -1.86 -4.59 -1.99
C LEU A 41 -0.86 -4.98 -3.08
N LEU A 42 0.16 -5.77 -2.71
CA LEU A 42 1.14 -6.29 -3.64
C LEU A 42 0.82 -7.74 -4.01
N GLY A 43 0.67 -8.01 -5.30
CA GLY A 43 0.61 -9.36 -5.84
C GLY A 43 2.00 -9.81 -6.32
N ALA A 44 2.25 -11.12 -6.30
CA ALA A 44 3.31 -11.68 -7.13
C ALA A 44 2.89 -11.47 -8.59
N GLY A 45 3.64 -10.64 -9.33
CA GLY A 45 3.47 -10.53 -10.77
C GLY A 45 3.76 -11.87 -11.45
N ARG A 46 3.30 -12.01 -12.69
CA ARG A 46 3.84 -13.08 -13.55
C ARG A 46 5.32 -12.79 -13.75
N LYS A 47 6.17 -13.81 -13.65
CA LYS A 47 7.56 -13.68 -14.07
C LYS A 47 7.53 -13.49 -15.57
N ASP A 48 7.87 -12.28 -16.04
CA ASP A 48 8.16 -12.07 -17.44
C ASP A 48 9.53 -12.74 -17.69
N ASP A 49 9.52 -13.80 -18.51
CA ASP A 49 10.71 -14.46 -19.05
C ASP A 49 11.14 -13.80 -20.36
#